data_AF-A0A0D2LLS4-F1
#
_entry.id   AF-A0A0D2LLS4-F1
#
_cell.length_a   1.000
_cell.length_b   1.000
_cell.length_c   1.000
_cell.angle_alpha   90.00
_cell.angle_beta   90.00
_cell.angle_gamma   90.00
#
_symmetry.space_group_name_H-M   'P 1'
#
loop_
_entity.id
_entity.type
_entity.pdbx_description
1 polymer ?
#
loop_
_entity_poly.entity_id
_entity_poly.type
_entity_poly.pdbx_seq_one_letter_code
_entity_poly.pdbx_strand_id
1 'polypeptide(L)'
;MRHNYLCNDFSTLYAPLIRDGRMEKYYWNPTREDRVGVCMGIFHEDNVTRAEVERLVDAFPGQSIDFFGALRARVYDDKVRDFVANLGVENLSKRLVNSREGKVEFEKPRMSLDVLMKYGRYLVEEQDNVKRVQLAEAYMSGAELAGSAGSSMPEAYRAK
;
A
#
# COMPACT_ATOMS: atom_id res chain seq x y z
N MET A 1 0.18 27.59 20.42
CA MET A 1 0.22 26.62 19.30
C MET A 1 0.43 25.24 19.87
N ARG A 2 -0.54 24.32 19.73
CA ARG A 2 -0.32 22.89 20.01
C ARG A 2 0.32 22.28 18.76
N HIS A 3 1.48 21.65 18.93
CA HIS A 3 2.14 20.93 17.85
C HIS A 3 1.72 19.47 17.93
N ASN A 4 1.13 18.96 16.85
CA ASN A 4 0.72 17.57 16.74
C ASN A 4 1.84 16.80 16.04
N TYR A 5 2.31 15.72 16.67
CA TYR A 5 3.32 14.83 16.11
C TYR A 5 2.67 13.48 15.79
N LEU A 6 2.86 12.98 14.57
CA LEU A 6 2.39 11.68 14.11
C LEU A 6 3.60 10.74 14.01
N CYS A 7 3.51 9.54 14.60
CA CYS A 7 4.57 8.54 14.55
C CYS A 7 3.96 7.14 14.65
N ASN A 8 4.70 6.12 14.20
CA ASN A 8 4.30 4.71 14.33
C ASN A 8 4.45 4.20 15.77
N ASP A 9 5.55 4.57 16.45
CA ASP A 9 5.77 4.21 17.85
C ASP A 9 6.66 5.26 18.56
N PHE A 10 6.17 5.77 19.70
CA PHE A 10 6.88 6.75 20.54
C PHE A 10 7.69 6.09 21.68
N SER A 11 7.70 4.76 21.80
CA SER A 11 8.32 4.01 22.90
C SER A 11 9.84 4.23 23.01
N THR A 12 10.55 4.30 21.88
CA THR A 12 12.02 4.34 21.80
C THR A 12 12.62 5.74 21.77
N LEU A 13 11.88 6.75 21.31
CA LEU A 13 12.37 8.13 21.18
C LEU A 13 12.05 9.02 22.39
N TYR A 14 11.00 8.71 23.16
CA TYR A 14 10.42 9.68 24.10
C TYR A 14 10.36 9.22 25.55
N ALA A 15 10.99 8.11 25.94
CA ALA A 15 10.91 7.54 27.30
C ALA A 15 10.97 8.57 28.47
N PRO A 16 11.78 9.65 28.44
CA PRO A 16 11.78 10.69 29.49
C PRO A 16 10.66 11.75 29.37
N LEU A 17 10.08 11.95 28.18
CA LEU A 17 9.01 12.91 27.86
C LEU A 17 7.61 12.30 27.97
N ILE A 18 7.50 10.97 28.11
CA ILE A 18 6.24 10.25 28.43
C ILE A 18 5.91 10.30 29.93
N ARG A 19 6.52 11.22 30.68
CA ARG A 19 6.09 11.51 32.06
C ARG A 19 4.75 12.23 32.03
N ASP A 20 3.91 11.83 32.97
CA ASP A 20 2.50 12.19 33.11
C ASP A 20 2.25 13.71 32.95
N GLY A 21 1.25 14.06 32.12
CA GLY A 21 0.76 15.43 31.94
C GLY A 21 1.39 16.32 30.85
N ARG A 22 2.37 15.85 30.07
CA ARG A 22 3.06 16.68 29.04
C ARG A 22 2.71 16.36 27.58
N MET A 23 2.17 15.18 27.30
CA MET A 23 1.78 14.75 25.96
C MET A 23 0.57 13.81 26.07
N GLU A 24 -0.52 14.16 25.40
CA GLU A 24 -1.65 13.25 25.24
C GLU A 24 -1.34 12.29 24.09
N LYS A 25 -1.41 10.99 24.37
CA LYS A 25 -1.27 9.94 23.35
C LYS A 25 -2.64 9.49 22.91
N TYR A 26 -2.87 9.54 21.60
CA TYR A 26 -4.06 9.00 20.98
C TYR A 26 -3.65 7.81 20.12
N TYR A 27 -4.08 6.61 20.53
CA TYR A 27 -3.95 5.42 19.71
C TYR A 27 -5.15 5.37 18.77
N TRP A 28 -4.88 5.45 17.47
CA TRP A 28 -5.92 5.33 16.45
C TRP A 28 -5.75 4.02 15.71
N ASN A 29 -6.74 3.15 15.85
CA ASN A 29 -6.88 1.94 15.05
C ASN A 29 -8.25 2.03 14.35
N PRO A 30 -8.29 2.17 13.01
CA PRO A 30 -9.53 2.40 12.30
C PRO A 30 -10.50 1.24 12.48
N THR A 31 -11.74 1.56 12.85
CA THR A 31 -12.83 0.58 12.87
C THR A 31 -13.24 0.21 11.44
N ARG A 32 -14.05 -0.85 11.28
CA ARG A 32 -14.62 -1.19 9.96
C ARG A 32 -15.38 0.00 9.36
N GLU A 33 -16.14 0.73 10.18
CA GLU A 33 -16.89 1.91 9.72
C GLU A 33 -15.97 3.03 9.25
N ASP A 34 -14.88 3.29 9.98
CA ASP A 34 -13.86 4.26 9.56
C ASP A 34 -13.23 3.85 8.22
N ARG A 35 -12.89 2.57 8.04
CA ARG A 35 -12.34 2.05 6.78
C ARG A 35 -13.30 2.24 5.62
N VAL A 36 -14.58 1.90 5.81
CA VAL A 36 -15.63 2.11 4.80
C VAL A 36 -15.79 3.60 4.49
N GLY A 37 -15.82 4.47 5.51
CA GLY A 37 -15.94 5.91 5.34
C GLY A 37 -14.77 6.52 4.55
N VAL A 38 -13.53 6.12 4.86
CA VAL A 38 -12.36 6.60 4.11
C VAL A 38 -12.35 6.03 2.69
N CYS A 39 -12.70 4.76 2.48
CA CYS A 39 -12.82 4.18 1.13
C CYS A 39 -13.89 4.88 0.30
N MET A 40 -15.03 5.24 0.89
CA MET A 40 -16.06 6.05 0.24
C MET A 40 -15.52 7.41 -0.21
N GLY A 41 -14.64 8.03 0.59
CA GLY A 41 -13.95 9.26 0.21
C GLY A 41 -12.98 9.06 -0.97
N ILE A 42 -12.24 7.95 -1.00
CA ILE A 42 -11.30 7.62 -2.07
C ILE A 42 -12.03 7.44 -3.42
N PHE A 43 -13.17 6.76 -3.42
CA PHE A 43 -13.96 6.45 -4.63
C PHE A 43 -15.11 7.42 -4.90
N HIS A 44 -15.18 8.55 -4.17
CA HIS A 44 -16.26 9.54 -4.29
C HIS A 44 -16.44 10.04 -5.74
N GLU A 45 -15.33 10.20 -6.46
CA GLU A 45 -15.31 10.69 -7.83
C GLU A 45 -15.58 9.63 -8.91
N ASP A 46 -15.66 8.36 -8.51
CA ASP A 46 -15.68 7.20 -9.40
C ASP A 46 -17.06 6.52 -9.48
N ASN A 47 -18.08 7.13 -8.86
CA ASN A 47 -19.47 6.67 -8.83
C ASN A 47 -19.65 5.23 -8.30
N VAL A 48 -18.79 4.80 -7.37
CA VAL A 48 -18.92 3.49 -6.71
C VAL A 48 -19.98 3.57 -5.62
N THR A 49 -20.89 2.60 -5.58
CA THR A 49 -21.95 2.59 -4.56
C THR A 49 -21.40 2.17 -3.19
N ARG A 50 -22.05 2.63 -2.11
CA ARG A 50 -21.67 2.25 -0.74
C ARG A 50 -21.66 0.73 -0.53
N ALA A 51 -22.62 0.02 -1.10
CA ALA A 51 -22.70 -1.44 -1.01
C ALA A 51 -21.49 -2.13 -1.67
N GLU A 52 -20.99 -1.59 -2.79
CA GLU A 52 -19.79 -2.10 -3.46
C GLU A 52 -18.54 -1.82 -2.64
N VAL A 53 -18.42 -0.62 -2.05
CA VAL A 53 -17.30 -0.29 -1.15
C VAL A 53 -17.29 -1.18 0.09
N GLU A 54 -18.45 -1.43 0.70
CA GLU A 54 -18.55 -2.33 1.86
C GLU A 54 -18.08 -3.75 1.50
N ARG A 55 -18.52 -4.29 0.36
CA ARG A 55 -18.05 -5.60 -0.14
C ARG A 55 -16.55 -5.61 -0.40
N LEU A 56 -15.99 -4.53 -0.94
CA LEU A 56 -14.58 -4.40 -1.23
C LEU A 56 -13.75 -4.39 0.07
N VAL A 57 -14.17 -3.62 1.08
CA VAL A 57 -13.50 -3.55 2.39
C VAL A 57 -13.57 -4.90 3.12
N ASP A 58 -14.71 -5.59 3.01
CA ASP A 58 -14.91 -6.92 3.60
C ASP A 58 -14.08 -8.02 2.91
N ALA A 59 -13.81 -7.88 1.62
CA ALA A 59 -12.96 -8.81 0.88
C ALA A 59 -11.47 -8.70 1.27
N PHE A 60 -11.03 -7.54 1.76
CA PHE A 60 -9.63 -7.25 2.11
C PHE A 60 -9.51 -6.74 3.56
N PRO A 61 -9.83 -7.55 4.59
CA PRO A 61 -9.87 -7.10 5.98
C PRO A 61 -8.49 -6.78 6.57
N GLY A 62 -7.43 -7.45 6.10
CA GLY A 62 -6.06 -7.25 6.58
C GLY A 62 -5.27 -6.14 5.87
N GLN A 63 -5.89 -5.44 4.92
CA GLN A 63 -5.24 -4.39 4.15
C GLN A 63 -5.46 -3.01 4.80
N SER A 64 -4.40 -2.21 4.84
CA SER A 64 -4.40 -0.83 5.30
C SER A 64 -5.18 0.08 4.34
N ILE A 65 -5.50 1.30 4.77
CA ILE A 65 -6.35 2.24 4.01
C ILE A 65 -5.67 2.70 2.72
N ASP A 66 -4.34 2.83 2.74
CA ASP A 66 -3.50 3.16 1.58
C ASP A 66 -3.63 2.14 0.43
N PHE A 67 -3.92 0.87 0.72
CA PHE A 67 -4.18 -0.17 -0.27
C PHE A 67 -5.30 0.22 -1.25
N PHE A 68 -6.39 0.81 -0.74
CA PHE A 68 -7.51 1.22 -1.59
C PHE A 68 -7.17 2.44 -2.46
N GLY A 69 -6.30 3.32 -1.97
CA GLY A 69 -5.73 4.40 -2.78
C GLY A 69 -4.82 3.88 -3.89
N ALA A 70 -3.98 2.89 -3.58
CA ALA A 70 -3.13 2.21 -4.57
C ALA A 70 -3.96 1.44 -5.60
N LEU A 71 -5.05 0.80 -5.17
CA LEU A 71 -6.01 0.12 -6.06
C LEU A 71 -6.59 1.09 -7.08
N ARG A 72 -7.07 2.24 -6.62
CA ARG A 72 -7.60 3.30 -7.48
C ARG A 72 -6.55 3.75 -8.49
N ALA A 73 -5.32 4.03 -8.03
CA ALA A 73 -4.22 4.46 -8.89
C ALA A 73 -3.88 3.42 -9.97
N ARG A 74 -3.84 2.12 -9.63
CA ARG A 74 -3.57 1.04 -10.60
C ARG A 74 -4.57 1.00 -11.75
N VAL A 75 -5.85 1.25 -11.49
CA VAL A 75 -6.88 1.30 -12.54
C VAL A 75 -6.64 2.48 -13.50
N TYR A 76 -6.22 3.63 -12.97
CA TYR A 76 -5.83 4.78 -13.80
C TYR A 76 -4.53 4.52 -14.57
N ASP A 77 -3.54 3.88 -13.95
CA ASP A 77 -2.27 3.53 -14.60
C ASP A 77 -2.48 2.69 -15.85
N ASP A 78 -3.40 1.73 -15.81
CA ASP A 78 -3.71 0.90 -16.98
C ASP A 78 -4.35 1.73 -18.12
N LYS A 79 -5.18 2.73 -17.80
CA LYS A 79 -5.68 3.67 -18.81
C LYS A 79 -4.58 4.52 -19.42
N VAL A 80 -3.65 4.99 -18.59
CA VAL A 80 -2.48 5.74 -19.07
C VAL A 80 -1.60 4.83 -19.93
N ARG A 81 -1.43 3.56 -19.56
CA ARG A 81 -0.68 2.58 -20.35
C ARG A 81 -1.33 2.34 -21.71
N ASP A 82 -2.65 2.16 -21.76
CA ASP A 82 -3.39 2.01 -23.03
C ASP A 82 -3.24 3.27 -23.90
N PHE A 83 -3.30 4.46 -23.30
CA PHE A 83 -3.09 5.72 -24.01
C PHE A 83 -1.68 5.82 -24.60
N VAL A 84 -0.65 5.49 -23.83
CA VAL A 84 0.75 5.50 -24.29
C VAL A 84 0.96 4.47 -25.41
N ALA A 85 0.35 3.28 -25.28
CA ALA A 85 0.44 2.23 -26.30
C ALA A 85 -0.23 2.65 -27.62
N ASN A 86 -1.39 3.30 -27.56
CA ASN A 86 -2.13 3.75 -28.75
C ASN A 86 -1.47 4.93 -29.45
N LEU A 87 -0.89 5.88 -28.70
CA LEU A 87 -0.23 7.05 -29.26
C LEU A 87 1.17 6.71 -29.83
N GLY A 88 1.84 5.73 -29.21
CA GLY A 88 3.23 5.41 -29.44
C GLY A 88 4.17 6.31 -28.63
N VAL A 89 5.23 5.71 -28.08
CA VAL A 89 6.20 6.40 -27.21
C VAL A 89 6.86 7.58 -27.91
N GLU A 90 7.07 7.48 -29.23
CA GLU A 90 7.70 8.52 -30.05
C GLU A 90 6.87 9.81 -30.14
N ASN A 91 5.54 9.69 -30.11
CA ASN A 91 4.61 10.84 -30.23
C ASN A 91 4.16 11.39 -28.87
N LEU A 92 4.45 10.68 -27.78
CA LEU A 92 4.05 11.06 -26.42
C LEU A 92 4.58 12.44 -26.02
N SER A 93 5.86 12.70 -26.26
CA SER A 93 6.50 13.98 -25.92
C SER A 93 5.85 15.17 -26.63
N LYS A 94 5.49 15.02 -27.92
CA LYS A 94 4.85 16.09 -28.70
C LYS A 94 3.40 16.34 -28.27
N ARG A 95 2.71 15.28 -27.82
CA ARG A 95 1.32 15.37 -27.37
C ARG A 95 1.19 15.90 -25.95
N LEU A 96 2.14 15.60 -25.06
CA LEU A 96 2.12 16.04 -23.66
C LEU A 96 2.82 17.37 -23.43
N VAL A 97 3.94 17.62 -24.12
CA VAL A 97 4.78 18.81 -23.93
C VAL A 97 4.63 19.73 -25.14
N ASN A 98 4.26 20.99 -24.90
CA ASN A 98 4.07 22.02 -25.94
C ASN A 98 3.04 21.66 -27.03
N SER A 99 1.98 20.94 -26.70
CA SER A 99 0.93 20.61 -27.65
C SER A 99 0.06 21.84 -27.97
N ARG A 100 -0.19 22.08 -29.26
CA ARG A 100 -1.15 23.10 -29.76
C ARG A 100 -2.60 22.63 -29.70
N GLU A 101 -2.81 21.34 -29.47
CA GLU A 101 -4.13 20.67 -29.46
C GLU A 101 -4.78 20.65 -28.07
N GLY A 102 -4.23 21.37 -27.09
CA GLY A 102 -4.77 21.45 -25.72
C GLY A 102 -4.33 20.32 -24.79
N LYS A 103 -4.80 20.37 -23.54
CA LYS A 103 -4.49 19.37 -22.51
C LYS A 103 -5.16 18.03 -22.87
N VAL A 104 -4.45 16.93 -22.63
CA VAL A 104 -5.03 15.59 -22.75
C VAL A 104 -6.05 15.41 -21.62
N GLU A 105 -7.33 15.33 -21.98
CA GLU A 105 -8.39 14.96 -21.06
C GLU A 105 -8.56 13.45 -21.08
N PHE A 106 -8.54 12.85 -19.89
CA PHE A 106 -8.80 11.43 -19.72
C PHE A 106 -10.24 11.23 -19.27
N GLU A 107 -10.99 10.40 -19.99
CA GLU A 107 -12.27 9.90 -19.48
C GLU A 107 -12.02 9.03 -18.25
N LYS A 108 -12.78 9.27 -17.18
CA LYS A 108 -12.67 8.49 -15.95
C LYS A 108 -12.94 7.01 -16.24
N PRO A 109 -12.06 6.07 -15.82
CA PRO A 109 -12.30 4.66 -16.01
C PRO A 109 -13.55 4.22 -15.23
N ARG A 110 -14.29 3.26 -15.78
CA ARG A 110 -15.40 2.63 -15.06
C ARG A 110 -14.85 1.74 -13.95
N MET A 111 -15.02 2.14 -12.70
CA MET A 111 -14.59 1.38 -11.52
C MET A 111 -15.68 0.42 -11.04
N SER A 112 -16.06 -0.54 -11.88
CA SER A 112 -16.99 -1.61 -11.45
C SER A 112 -16.37 -2.49 -10.37
N LEU A 113 -17.19 -3.02 -9.47
CA LEU A 113 -16.76 -3.90 -8.37
C LEU A 113 -15.89 -5.08 -8.85
N ASP A 114 -16.24 -5.73 -9.96
CA ASP A 114 -15.47 -6.87 -10.50
C ASP A 114 -14.03 -6.50 -10.87
N VAL A 115 -13.86 -5.32 -11.46
CA VAL A 115 -12.54 -4.78 -11.82
C VAL A 115 -11.74 -4.48 -10.56
N LEU A 116 -12.34 -3.81 -9.57
CA LEU A 116 -11.69 -3.51 -8.29
C LEU A 116 -11.29 -4.78 -7.54
N MET A 117 -12.15 -5.81 -7.54
CA MET A 117 -11.85 -7.10 -6.92
C MET A 117 -10.71 -7.83 -7.62
N LYS A 118 -10.66 -7.78 -8.96
CA LYS A 118 -9.58 -8.37 -9.75
C LYS A 118 -8.24 -7.69 -9.44
N TYR A 119 -8.17 -6.36 -9.50
CA TYR A 119 -6.94 -5.63 -9.18
C TYR A 119 -6.56 -5.76 -7.70
N GLY A 120 -7.54 -5.85 -6.79
CA GLY A 120 -7.27 -6.05 -5.37
C GLY A 120 -6.57 -7.38 -5.12
N ARG A 121 -7.04 -8.47 -5.72
CA ARG A 121 -6.37 -9.77 -5.63
C ARG A 121 -4.96 -9.74 -6.22
N TYR A 122 -4.80 -9.11 -7.38
CA TYR A 122 -3.49 -8.95 -8.02
C TYR A 122 -2.50 -8.19 -7.14
N LEU A 123 -2.93 -7.09 -6.50
CA LEU A 123 -2.09 -6.32 -5.59
C LEU A 123 -1.71 -7.12 -4.34
N VAL A 124 -2.63 -7.91 -3.77
CA VAL A 124 -2.32 -8.79 -2.64
C VAL A 124 -1.31 -9.86 -3.03
N GLU A 125 -1.46 -10.46 -4.20
CA GLU A 125 -0.51 -11.43 -4.73
C GLU A 125 0.87 -10.81 -4.96
N GLU A 126 0.94 -9.59 -5.50
CA GLU A 126 2.18 -8.83 -5.67
C GLU A 126 2.86 -8.57 -4.31
N GLN A 127 2.10 -8.16 -3.29
CA GLN A 127 2.61 -7.97 -1.93
C GLN A 127 3.16 -9.27 -1.34
N ASP A 128 2.44 -10.39 -1.49
CA ASP A 128 2.86 -11.68 -0.96
C ASP A 128 4.09 -12.22 -1.69
N ASN A 129 4.20 -11.97 -3.00
CA ASN A 129 5.39 -12.32 -3.76
C ASN A 129 6.61 -11.53 -3.30
N VAL A 130 6.49 -10.21 -3.09
CA VAL A 130 7.59 -9.38 -2.56
C VAL A 130 8.05 -9.90 -1.19
N LYS A 131 7.12 -10.21 -0.29
CA LYS A 131 7.44 -10.79 1.03
C LYS A 131 8.19 -12.12 0.90
N ARG A 132 7.76 -13.00 -0.02
CA ARG A 132 8.43 -14.29 -0.28
C ARG A 132 9.84 -14.10 -0.82
N VAL A 133 10.04 -13.19 -1.77
CA VAL A 133 11.36 -12.91 -2.34
C VAL A 133 12.30 -12.36 -1.27
N GLN A 134 11.85 -11.39 -0.47
CA GLN A 134 12.63 -10.84 0.64
C GLN A 134 12.99 -11.91 1.68
N LEU A 135 12.04 -12.80 1.99
CA LEU A 135 12.29 -13.90 2.92
C LEU A 135 13.33 -14.87 2.35
N ALA A 136 13.24 -15.23 1.07
CA ALA A 136 14.21 -16.10 0.41
C ALA A 136 15.61 -15.48 0.37
N GLU A 137 15.70 -14.18 0.06
CA GLU A 137 16.96 -13.43 0.10
C GLU A 137 17.57 -13.42 1.51
N ALA A 138 16.76 -13.20 2.55
CA ALA A 138 17.23 -13.27 3.94
C ALA A 138 17.76 -14.65 4.32
N TYR A 139 17.11 -15.73 3.84
CA TYR A 139 17.62 -17.10 4.05
C TYR A 139 18.93 -17.35 3.31
N MET A 140 19.06 -16.90 2.05
CA MET A 140 20.29 -17.08 1.27
C MET A 140 21.44 -16.25 1.84
N SER A 141 21.20 -14.99 2.20
CA SER A 141 22.18 -14.12 2.86
C SER A 141 22.58 -14.66 4.24
N GLY A 142 21.62 -15.16 5.01
CA GLY A 142 21.89 -15.83 6.29
C GLY A 142 22.67 -17.13 6.13
N ALA A 143 22.41 -17.90 5.06
CA ALA A 143 23.14 -19.12 4.73
C ALA A 143 24.57 -18.84 4.23
N GLU A 144 24.78 -17.77 3.46
CA GLU A 144 26.12 -17.31 3.06
C GLU A 144 26.95 -16.82 4.27
N LEU A 145 26.33 -16.09 5.20
CA LEU A 145 26.96 -15.69 6.46
C LEU A 145 27.31 -16.91 7.34
N ALA A 146 26.40 -17.89 7.45
CA ALA A 146 26.63 -19.15 8.18
C ALA A 146 27.67 -20.07 7.49
N GLY A 147 27.82 -19.98 6.16
CA GLY A 147 28.84 -20.71 5.40
C GLY A 147 30.25 -20.16 5.58
N SER A 148 30.40 -18.87 5.89
CA SER A 148 31.71 -18.23 6.14
C SER A 148 32.23 -18.44 7.56
N ALA A 149 31.34 -18.66 8.53
CA ALA A 149 31.66 -18.94 9.93
C ALA A 149 30.95 -20.23 10.36
N GLY A 150 31.52 -21.37 10.01
CA GLY A 150 30.96 -22.67 10.34
C GLY A 150 30.73 -22.85 11.84
N SER A 151 29.49 -23.11 12.24
CA SER A 151 29.11 -24.38 12.89
C SER A 151 27.59 -24.45 12.97
N SER A 152 27.00 -25.48 12.38
CA SER A 152 25.60 -25.86 12.56
C SER A 152 25.53 -26.95 13.63
N MET A 153 25.75 -26.59 14.89
CA MET A 153 25.40 -27.45 16.03
C MET A 153 24.80 -26.59 17.17
N PRO A 154 23.58 -26.90 17.65
CA PRO A 154 23.06 -26.29 18.86
C PRO A 154 23.76 -26.92 20.07
N GLU A 155 24.77 -26.23 20.60
CA GLU A 155 25.47 -26.64 21.81
C GLU A 155 24.64 -26.25 23.06
N ALA A 156 24.25 -27.27 23.84
CA ALA A 156 23.93 -27.26 25.29
C ALA A 156 22.56 -27.87 25.68
N TYR A 157 22.39 -29.18 25.47
CA TYR A 157 21.68 -30.01 26.45
C TYR A 157 22.70 -30.49 27.50
N ARG A 158 22.76 -29.82 28.65
CA ARG A 158 23.49 -30.33 29.82
C ARG A 158 22.51 -31.07 30.73
N ALA A 159 22.52 -32.40 30.66
CA ALA A 159 22.00 -33.24 31.73
C ALA A 159 23.02 -33.29 32.87
N LYS A 160 22.60 -32.84 34.05
CA LYS A 160 22.98 -33.41 35.35
C LYS A 160 21.83 -33.19 36.32
#